data_AF-A0A7S2NWH1-F1
#
_entry.id   AF-A0A7S2NWH1-F1
#
_cell.length_a   1.000
_cell.length_b   1.000
_cell.length_c   1.000
_cell.angle_alpha   90.00
_cell.angle_beta   90.00
_cell.angle_gamma   90.00
#
_symmetry.space_group_name_H-M   'P 1'
#
loop_
_entity.id
_entity.type
_entity.pdbx_description
1 polymer ?
#
loop_
_entity_poly.entity_id
_entity_poly.type
_entity_poly.pdbx_seq_one_letter_code
_entity_poly.pdbx_strand_id
1 'polypeptide(L)'
;VDYMTLKSDVACACMLSPYNSVDPAPPHPSHVDMSTEEIGVILRDMSLPLFERYRAMFSLRNRGGAACALELGRALVEDESSATLRHEVAYVLGQMQCDESLEALEASLERESEHRMVRHESSSAEAI
;
A
#
# COMPACT_ATOMS: atom_id res chain seq x y z
N VAL A 1 22.99 34.89 10.38
CA VAL A 1 22.05 34.49 9.31
C VAL A 1 22.25 33.02 9.05
N ASP A 2 21.14 32.29 9.11
CA ASP A 2 20.99 30.87 9.40
C ASP A 2 21.62 29.93 8.35
N TYR A 3 22.29 28.86 8.80
CA TYR A 3 22.85 27.79 7.97
C TYR A 3 21.99 26.51 8.07
N MET A 4 20.70 26.66 8.33
CA MET A 4 19.73 25.58 8.55
C MET A 4 18.62 25.48 7.49
N THR A 5 18.69 26.20 6.37
CA THR A 5 17.61 26.19 5.38
C THR A 5 18.17 25.98 3.99
N LEU A 6 18.12 24.72 3.51
CA LEU A 6 17.98 24.26 2.12
C LEU A 6 18.39 22.77 2.03
N LYS A 7 17.72 21.88 2.76
CA LYS A 7 17.58 20.50 2.27
C LYS A 7 16.50 20.58 1.20
N SER A 8 16.94 20.58 -0.05
CA SER A 8 16.10 20.51 -1.23
C SER A 8 15.02 19.42 -1.07
N ASP A 9 13.77 19.79 -1.32
CA ASP A 9 12.59 18.92 -1.44
C ASP A 9 12.71 17.99 -2.67
N VAL A 10 13.80 17.24 -2.79
CA VAL A 10 13.94 16.19 -3.78
C VAL A 10 13.29 14.97 -3.16
N ALA A 11 12.01 14.77 -3.45
CA ALA A 11 11.36 13.50 -3.16
C ALA A 11 12.24 12.37 -3.75
N CYS A 12 12.61 11.37 -2.95
CA CYS A 12 13.23 10.16 -3.47
C CYS A 12 12.39 9.67 -4.64
N ALA A 13 13.00 9.31 -5.77
CA ALA A 13 12.27 8.79 -6.93
C ALA A 13 11.37 7.60 -6.54
N CYS A 14 11.80 6.82 -5.54
CA CYS A 14 11.06 5.73 -4.93
C CYS A 14 9.75 6.10 -4.22
N MET A 15 9.50 7.40 -3.99
CA MET A 15 8.32 7.94 -3.31
C MET A 15 7.39 8.69 -4.27
N LEU A 16 7.78 8.85 -5.52
CA LEU A 16 6.89 9.34 -6.57
C LEU A 16 6.04 8.17 -7.06
N SER A 17 4.75 8.41 -7.31
CA SER A 17 3.90 7.40 -7.93
C SER A 17 4.38 7.13 -9.35
N PRO A 18 4.75 5.88 -9.71
CA PRO A 18 5.02 5.52 -11.10
C PRO A 18 3.72 5.28 -11.88
N TYR A 19 2.56 5.41 -11.22
CA TYR A 19 1.23 5.12 -11.78
C TYR A 19 0.47 6.41 -12.08
N ASN A 20 -0.42 6.35 -13.07
CA ASN A 20 -1.31 7.45 -13.41
C ASN A 20 -2.53 7.51 -12.46
N SER A 21 -2.27 7.63 -11.16
CA SER A 21 -3.28 7.74 -10.10
C SER A 21 -3.12 9.07 -9.33
N VAL A 22 -4.24 9.58 -8.80
CA VAL A 22 -4.23 10.70 -7.86
C VAL A 22 -4.40 10.13 -6.46
N ASP A 23 -3.30 10.07 -5.70
CA ASP A 23 -3.31 9.44 -4.39
C ASP A 23 -3.89 10.39 -3.34
N PRO A 24 -4.88 9.96 -2.53
CA PRO A 24 -5.46 10.80 -1.49
C PRO A 24 -4.50 11.08 -0.31
N ALA A 25 -3.44 10.29 -0.16
CA ALA A 25 -2.45 10.43 0.90
C ALA A 25 -1.04 10.25 0.34
N PRO A 26 -0.24 11.32 0.19
CA PRO A 26 1.11 11.19 -0.32
C PRO A 26 2.01 10.41 0.67
N PRO A 27 2.95 9.58 0.18
CA PRO A 27 3.91 8.86 1.01
C PRO A 27 4.58 9.74 2.08
N HIS A 28 4.88 9.17 3.26
CA HIS A 28 5.54 9.94 4.32
C HIS A 28 7.04 10.13 4.03
N PRO A 29 7.61 11.35 4.12
CA PRO A 29 9.03 11.57 3.86
C PRO A 29 9.95 10.67 4.70
N SER A 30 9.60 10.37 5.96
CA SER A 30 10.36 9.45 6.82
C SER A 30 10.42 8.01 6.30
N HIS A 31 9.46 7.58 5.47
CA HIS A 31 9.47 6.21 4.95
C HIS A 31 10.64 5.94 4.00
N VAL A 32 11.28 7.00 3.44
CA VAL A 32 12.46 6.86 2.58
C VAL A 32 13.57 6.06 3.26
N ASP A 33 13.79 6.29 4.55
CA ASP A 33 14.86 5.66 5.33
C ASP A 33 14.40 4.40 6.09
N MET A 34 13.13 4.01 5.96
CA MET A 34 12.56 2.83 6.60
C MET A 34 12.64 1.60 5.69
N SER A 35 12.83 0.44 6.30
CA SER A 35 12.71 -0.86 5.63
C SER A 35 11.27 -1.13 5.19
N THR A 36 11.11 -2.05 4.24
CA THR A 36 9.80 -2.47 3.74
C THR A 36 8.92 -3.03 4.86
N GLU A 37 9.51 -3.81 5.78
CA GLU A 37 8.79 -4.41 6.90
C GLU A 37 8.31 -3.36 7.91
N GLU A 38 9.13 -2.35 8.23
CA GLU A 38 8.70 -1.28 9.12
C GLU A 38 7.52 -0.48 8.55
N ILE A 39 7.48 -0.25 7.23
CA ILE A 39 6.34 0.41 6.57
C ILE A 39 5.12 -0.52 6.57
N GLY A 40 5.31 -1.82 6.36
CA GLY A 40 4.24 -2.82 6.46
C GLY A 40 3.60 -2.90 7.84
N VAL A 41 4.41 -2.77 8.90
CA VAL A 41 3.92 -2.65 10.29
C VAL A 41 3.00 -1.43 10.45
N ILE A 42 3.38 -0.26 9.92
CA ILE A 42 2.52 0.94 9.94
C ILE A 42 1.19 0.68 9.22
N LEU A 43 1.24 0.08 8.03
CA LEU A 43 0.04 -0.22 7.24
C LEU A 43 -0.96 -1.12 8.01
N ARG A 44 -0.45 -2.11 8.74
CA ARG A 44 -1.26 -3.09 9.47
C ARG A 44 -1.63 -2.67 10.90
N ASP A 45 -1.09 -1.58 11.42
CA ASP A 45 -1.43 -1.09 12.76
C ASP A 45 -2.83 -0.46 12.78
N MET A 46 -3.82 -1.24 13.24
CA MET A 46 -5.22 -0.80 13.35
C MET A 46 -5.45 0.29 14.39
N SER A 47 -4.47 0.60 15.25
CA SER A 47 -4.56 1.70 16.21
C SER A 47 -4.25 3.06 15.58
N LEU A 48 -3.61 3.08 14.40
CA LEU A 48 -3.27 4.30 13.69
C LEU A 48 -4.46 4.86 12.88
N PRO A 49 -4.53 6.18 12.68
CA PRO A 49 -5.48 6.78 11.75
C PRO A 49 -5.33 6.20 10.34
N LEU A 50 -6.45 5.98 9.65
CA LEU A 50 -6.44 5.47 8.27
C LEU A 50 -5.53 6.28 7.34
N PHE A 51 -5.45 7.60 7.54
CA PHE A 51 -4.57 8.44 6.74
C PHE A 51 -3.10 7.98 6.78
N GLU A 52 -2.55 7.69 7.97
CA GLU A 52 -1.16 7.23 8.10
C GLU A 52 -0.96 5.85 7.47
N ARG A 53 -1.96 4.97 7.61
CA ARG A 53 -1.96 3.65 6.98
C ARG A 53 -1.99 3.74 5.45
N TYR A 54 -2.77 4.66 4.88
CA TYR A 54 -2.78 4.94 3.44
C TYR A 54 -1.42 5.46 2.94
N ARG A 55 -0.74 6.31 3.72
CA ARG A 55 0.62 6.78 3.35
C ARG A 55 1.60 5.62 3.30
N ALA A 56 1.52 4.69 4.25
CA ALA A 56 2.34 3.47 4.25
C ALA A 56 2.05 2.60 3.02
N MET A 57 0.78 2.34 2.71
CA MET A 57 0.36 1.61 1.50
C MET A 57 0.92 2.23 0.22
N PHE A 58 0.76 3.53 0.00
CA PHE A 58 1.30 4.19 -1.20
C PHE A 58 2.83 4.24 -1.21
N SER A 59 3.49 4.24 -0.05
CA SER A 59 4.95 4.12 0.02
C SER A 59 5.42 2.74 -0.43
N LEU A 60 4.74 1.67 -0.01
CA LEU A 60 5.03 0.30 -0.45
C LEU A 60 4.78 0.14 -1.95
N ARG A 61 3.65 0.66 -2.45
CA ARG A 61 3.35 0.65 -3.88
C ARG A 61 4.44 1.35 -4.70
N ASN A 62 4.83 2.57 -4.30
CA ASN A 62 5.82 3.36 -5.05
C ASN A 62 7.21 2.73 -5.01
N ARG A 63 7.56 2.11 -3.89
CA ARG A 63 8.81 1.37 -3.76
C ARG A 63 8.82 0.12 -4.65
N GLY A 64 7.69 -0.56 -4.76
CA GLY A 64 7.51 -1.73 -5.62
C GLY A 64 8.32 -2.95 -5.20
N GLY A 65 8.20 -4.01 -6.00
CA GLY A 65 8.91 -5.28 -5.80
C GLY A 65 8.20 -6.27 -4.87
N ALA A 66 8.66 -7.52 -4.93
CA ALA A 66 8.08 -8.68 -4.24
C ALA A 66 7.84 -8.46 -2.74
N ALA A 67 8.83 -7.92 -2.03
CA ALA A 67 8.72 -7.67 -0.59
C ALA A 67 7.60 -6.68 -0.26
N CYS A 68 7.41 -5.64 -1.08
CA CYS A 68 6.33 -4.67 -0.88
C CYS A 68 4.96 -5.28 -1.21
N ALA A 69 4.88 -6.10 -2.26
CA ALA A 69 3.66 -6.83 -2.61
C ALA A 69 3.22 -7.77 -1.49
N LEU A 70 4.16 -8.48 -0.85
CA LEU A 70 3.87 -9.33 0.29
C LEU A 70 3.32 -8.54 1.49
N GLU A 71 3.91 -7.39 1.83
CA GLU A 71 3.42 -6.56 2.94
C GLU A 71 2.03 -5.98 2.68
N LEU A 72 1.74 -5.60 1.43
CA LEU A 72 0.41 -5.20 0.97
C LEU A 72 -0.57 -6.37 1.01
N GLY A 73 -0.18 -7.55 0.53
CA GLY A 73 -0.98 -8.77 0.58
C GLY A 73 -1.37 -9.16 2.01
N ARG A 74 -0.44 -9.06 2.96
CA ARG A 74 -0.74 -9.24 4.39
C ARG A 74 -1.81 -8.26 4.85
N ALA A 75 -1.73 -6.99 4.47
CA ALA A 75 -2.76 -6.01 4.85
C ALA A 75 -4.13 -6.31 4.23
N LEU A 76 -4.18 -6.81 3.00
CA LEU A 76 -5.43 -7.26 2.36
C LEU A 76 -6.09 -8.41 3.12
N VAL A 77 -5.28 -9.34 3.63
CA VAL A 77 -5.78 -10.54 4.31
C VAL A 77 -6.07 -10.27 5.78
N GLU A 78 -5.21 -9.54 6.48
CA GLU A 78 -5.24 -9.38 7.94
C GLU A 78 -6.06 -8.16 8.41
N ASP A 79 -6.34 -7.17 7.56
CA ASP A 79 -7.11 -6.01 7.99
C ASP A 79 -8.59 -6.36 8.21
N GLU A 80 -9.05 -6.24 9.45
CA GLU A 80 -10.46 -6.42 9.82
C GLU A 80 -11.18 -5.08 10.03
N SER A 81 -10.45 -3.96 9.98
CA SER A 81 -10.94 -2.66 10.42
C SER A 81 -11.64 -1.85 9.33
N SER A 82 -11.26 -2.02 8.05
CA SER A 82 -11.70 -1.13 6.97
C SER A 82 -11.76 -1.84 5.62
N ALA A 83 -12.99 -2.10 5.16
CA ALA A 83 -13.22 -2.60 3.80
C ALA A 83 -12.69 -1.64 2.73
N THR A 84 -12.69 -0.33 2.98
CA THR A 84 -12.16 0.67 2.05
C THR A 84 -10.64 0.59 1.95
N LEU A 85 -9.94 0.34 3.07
CA LEU A 85 -8.49 0.13 3.04
C LEU A 85 -8.14 -1.13 2.26
N ARG A 86 -8.82 -2.26 2.55
CA ARG A 86 -8.61 -3.51 1.80
C ARG A 86 -8.86 -3.36 0.31
N HIS A 87 -9.92 -2.65 -0.07
CA HIS A 87 -10.21 -2.32 -1.47
C HIS A 87 -9.05 -1.58 -2.12
N GLU A 88 -8.55 -0.52 -1.47
CA GLU A 88 -7.43 0.25 -2.01
C GLU A 88 -6.14 -0.58 -2.08
N VAL A 89 -5.91 -1.46 -1.09
CA VAL A 89 -4.78 -2.40 -1.11
C VAL A 89 -4.88 -3.33 -2.32
N ALA A 90 -6.05 -3.93 -2.59
CA ALA A 90 -6.26 -4.76 -3.76
C ALA A 90 -6.03 -3.98 -5.07
N TYR A 91 -6.51 -2.73 -5.13
CA TYR A 91 -6.29 -1.85 -6.27
C TYR A 91 -4.79 -1.62 -6.54
N VAL A 92 -4.01 -1.26 -5.50
CA VAL A 92 -2.56 -1.04 -5.69
C VAL A 92 -1.78 -2.33 -5.97
N LEU A 93 -2.23 -3.49 -5.48
CA LEU A 93 -1.67 -4.78 -5.87
C LEU A 93 -1.90 -5.05 -7.37
N GLY A 94 -3.09 -4.77 -7.89
CA GLY A 94 -3.39 -4.85 -9.32
C GLY A 94 -2.54 -3.87 -10.15
N GLN A 95 -2.23 -2.69 -9.63
CA GLN A 95 -1.27 -1.77 -10.27
C GLN A 95 0.16 -2.35 -10.29
N MET A 96 0.56 -3.06 -9.23
CA MET A 96 1.90 -3.62 -9.11
C MET A 96 2.15 -4.84 -9.99
N GLN A 97 1.10 -5.61 -10.33
CA GLN A 97 1.17 -6.80 -11.18
C GLN A 97 2.31 -7.76 -10.77
N CYS A 98 2.37 -8.08 -9.48
CA CYS A 98 3.45 -8.85 -8.87
C CYS A 98 2.93 -10.25 -8.49
N ASP A 99 3.62 -11.31 -8.90
CA ASP A 99 3.20 -12.71 -8.65
C ASP A 99 3.01 -13.01 -7.16
N GLU A 100 3.80 -12.39 -6.29
CA GLU A 100 3.71 -12.53 -4.83
C GLU A 100 2.40 -11.97 -4.24
N SER A 101 1.58 -11.28 -5.03
CA SER A 101 0.26 -10.81 -4.61
C SER A 101 -0.86 -11.83 -4.81
N LEU A 102 -0.64 -12.86 -5.65
CA LEU A 102 -1.68 -13.80 -6.08
C LEU A 102 -2.30 -14.55 -4.91
N GLU A 103 -1.49 -15.10 -4.01
CA GLU A 103 -1.98 -15.85 -2.83
C GLU A 103 -2.90 -14.98 -1.95
N ALA A 104 -2.57 -13.70 -1.77
CA ALA A 104 -3.39 -12.78 -0.98
C ALA A 104 -4.70 -12.38 -1.69
N LEU A 105 -4.65 -12.22 -3.02
CA LEU A 105 -5.82 -11.92 -3.85
C LEU A 105 -6.80 -13.10 -3.86
N GLU A 106 -6.28 -14.32 -4.07
CA GLU A 106 -7.04 -15.57 -3.98
C GLU A 106 -7.69 -15.71 -2.60
N ALA A 107 -6.92 -15.53 -1.52
CA ALA A 107 -7.46 -15.59 -0.16
C ALA A 107 -8.59 -14.56 0.09
N SER A 108 -8.48 -13.35 -0.49
CA SER A 108 -9.54 -12.34 -0.43
C SER A 108 -10.79 -12.77 -1.21
N LEU A 109 -10.62 -13.42 -2.37
CA LEU A 109 -11.70 -13.93 -3.20
C LEU A 109 -12.39 -15.16 -2.58
N GLU A 110 -11.66 -16.02 -1.87
CA GLU A 110 -12.23 -17.19 -1.21
C GLU A 110 -12.96 -16.86 0.09
N ARG A 111 -12.65 -15.71 0.71
CA ARG A 111 -13.29 -15.27 1.96
C ARG A 111 -14.79 -15.01 1.74
N GLU A 112 -15.65 -15.88 2.26
CA GLU A 112 -17.11 -15.77 2.11
C GLU A 112 -17.69 -14.45 2.64
N SER A 113 -17.13 -13.95 3.74
CA SER A 113 -17.56 -12.70 4.39
C SER A 113 -16.96 -11.44 3.76
N GLU A 114 -16.17 -11.56 2.69
CA GLU A 114 -15.49 -10.39 2.11
C GLU A 114 -16.48 -9.40 1.52
N HIS A 115 -16.19 -8.12 1.74
CA HIS A 115 -17.04 -7.03 1.28
C HIS A 115 -17.05 -6.96 -0.26
N ARG A 116 -18.23 -6.72 -0.85
CA ARG A 116 -18.43 -6.75 -2.32
C ARG A 116 -17.45 -5.89 -3.11
N MET A 117 -17.05 -4.73 -2.57
CA MET A 117 -16.13 -3.82 -3.26
C MET A 117 -14.69 -4.33 -3.24
N VAL A 118 -14.29 -5.01 -2.16
CA VAL A 118 -12.97 -5.62 -2.02
C VAL A 118 -12.90 -6.78 -3.00
N ARG A 119 -13.92 -7.66 -3.01
CA ARG A 119 -14.03 -8.77 -3.96
C ARG A 119 -13.96 -8.33 -5.42
N HIS A 120 -14.66 -7.25 -5.78
CA HIS A 120 -14.60 -6.69 -7.14
C HIS A 120 -13.19 -6.26 -7.52
N GLU A 121 -12.49 -5.60 -6.59
CA GLU A 121 -11.15 -5.11 -6.84
C GLU A 121 -10.13 -6.24 -6.87
N SER A 122 -10.20 -7.19 -5.92
CA SER A 122 -9.33 -8.37 -5.90
C SER A 122 -9.48 -9.20 -7.18
N SER A 123 -10.71 -9.36 -7.68
CA SER A 123 -10.95 -10.06 -8.96
C SER A 123 -10.40 -9.28 -10.15
N SER A 124 -10.44 -7.94 -10.11
CA SER A 124 -9.88 -7.12 -11.17
C SER A 124 -8.36 -7.16 -11.17
N ALA A 125 -7.74 -7.17 -9.98
CA ALA A 125 -6.30 -7.27 -9.80
C ALA A 125 -5.74 -8.65 -10.19
N GLU A 126 -6.44 -9.74 -9.89
CA GLU A 126 -6.04 -11.12 -10.26
C GLU A 126 -6.11 -11.37 -11.77
N ALA A 127 -7.02 -10.70 -12.48
CA ALA A 127 -7.25 -10.91 -13.91
C ALA A 127 -6.21 -10.25 -14.85
N ILE A 128 -5.19 -9.59 -14.29
CA ILE A 128 -4.22 -8.72 -14.97
C ILE A 128 -2.83 -9.36 -14.96
#